data_AF-A0A929K709-F1
#
_entry.id   AF-A0A929K709-F1
#
_cell.length_a   1.000
_cell.length_b   1.000
_cell.length_c   1.000
_cell.angle_alpha   90.00
_cell.angle_beta   90.00
_cell.angle_gamma   90.00
#
_symmetry.space_group_name_H-M   'P 1'
#
loop_
_entity.id
_entity.type
_entity.pdbx_description
1 polymer ?
#
loop_
_entity_poly.entity_id
_entity_poly.type
_entity_poly.pdbx_seq_one_letter_code
_entity_poly.pdbx_strand_id
1 'polypeptide(L)'
;MNNKRFIETSFPVKEVSVESAREKNIRHGHISTLHIWWARRPLASSRATAYAALIPAPKDTEEWDKRRQFIIDLSKWENSLNPVLIEKARKDILEANGGKPLNVLDPFAGGGAIPLEALRLGCETYAGEYNPVAVLILKCTLEYPQKYGKVLKEDERWEELERENQSKNPLLEDVKKWGNLVLEEAKKEIGRFYPEEKDGSIPVGYIWARTIPCQNPSCSAEIPLMRQFWLAKKENKKVALKPFVSNGKVEFEIVENPDFDPAKGTVKGAVARCLVCGSTVDANTTRKLFQEGKASQRMVAVVLHHPKKKGKTYRIATEKDLEVYKEAEKYLEEKRAKLM
;
A
#
# COMPACT_ATOMS: atom_id res chain seq x y z
N MET A 1 -35.99 33.19 -3.14
CA MET A 1 -36.28 31.85 -3.70
C MET A 1 -35.21 30.89 -3.21
N ASN A 2 -35.62 29.71 -2.74
CA ASN A 2 -34.77 28.72 -2.08
C ASN A 2 -33.67 28.21 -3.04
N ASN A 3 -32.48 28.80 -3.01
CA ASN A 3 -31.32 28.33 -3.79
C ASN A 3 -30.66 27.13 -3.08
N LYS A 4 -31.47 26.12 -2.77
CA LYS A 4 -30.99 24.89 -2.13
C LYS A 4 -30.16 24.09 -3.12
N ARG A 5 -29.09 23.47 -2.63
CA ARG A 5 -28.25 22.52 -3.35
C ARG A 5 -28.82 21.12 -3.22
N PHE A 6 -28.47 20.23 -4.16
CA PHE A 6 -29.00 18.86 -4.15
C PHE A 6 -28.72 18.16 -2.82
N ILE A 7 -27.50 18.28 -2.30
CA ILE A 7 -27.07 17.67 -1.04
C ILE A 7 -27.92 18.07 0.18
N GLU A 8 -28.56 19.25 0.17
CA GLU A 8 -29.43 19.72 1.26
C GLU A 8 -30.81 19.08 1.24
N THR A 9 -31.16 18.36 0.16
CA THR A 9 -32.48 17.77 -0.06
C THR A 9 -32.44 16.25 -0.24
N SER A 10 -31.36 15.72 -0.81
CA SER A 10 -31.21 14.31 -1.11
C SER A 10 -29.74 13.95 -1.29
N PHE A 11 -29.38 12.71 -0.96
CA PHE A 11 -28.09 12.13 -1.30
C PHE A 11 -28.18 10.60 -1.28
N PRO A 12 -27.65 9.87 -2.29
CA PRO A 12 -27.65 8.40 -2.31
C PRO A 12 -26.59 7.81 -1.38
N VAL A 13 -26.76 7.98 -0.06
CA VAL A 13 -25.78 7.60 0.97
C VAL A 13 -25.42 6.12 0.88
N LYS A 14 -26.41 5.23 0.71
CA LYS A 14 -26.20 3.77 0.68
C LYS A 14 -25.29 3.37 -0.46
N GLU A 15 -25.60 3.80 -1.68
CA GLU A 15 -24.89 3.43 -2.90
C GLU A 15 -23.47 4.01 -2.92
N VAL A 16 -23.32 5.29 -2.58
CA VAL A 16 -22.00 5.93 -2.48
C VAL A 16 -21.14 5.26 -1.40
N SER A 17 -21.74 4.80 -0.30
CA SER A 17 -21.02 4.07 0.75
C SER A 17 -20.53 2.70 0.28
N VAL A 18 -21.29 2.00 -0.56
CA VAL A 18 -20.87 0.73 -1.17
C VAL A 18 -19.63 0.93 -2.04
N GLU A 19 -19.64 1.93 -2.93
CA GLU A 19 -18.47 2.25 -3.77
C GLU A 19 -17.27 2.72 -2.93
N SER A 20 -17.51 3.51 -1.88
CA SER A 20 -16.48 3.97 -0.94
C SER A 20 -15.82 2.81 -0.17
N ALA A 21 -16.57 1.75 0.14
CA ALA A 21 -16.01 0.55 0.75
C ALA A 21 -15.23 -0.29 -0.26
N ARG A 22 -15.75 -0.41 -1.48
CA ARG A 22 -15.15 -1.16 -2.59
C ARG A 22 -13.78 -0.60 -2.99
N GLU A 23 -13.65 0.73 -3.08
CA GLU A 23 -12.41 1.36 -3.56
C GLU A 23 -11.18 1.09 -2.68
N LYS A 24 -11.36 0.75 -1.39
CA LYS A 24 -10.26 0.40 -0.48
C LYS A 24 -9.46 -0.81 -0.94
N ASN A 25 -10.04 -1.65 -1.81
CA ASN A 25 -9.41 -2.83 -2.36
C ASN A 25 -8.79 -2.61 -3.75
N ILE A 26 -8.87 -1.40 -4.30
CA ILE A 26 -8.30 -1.08 -5.60
C ILE A 26 -6.79 -0.89 -5.47
N ARG A 27 -6.03 -1.65 -6.26
CA ARG A 27 -4.56 -1.71 -6.19
C ARG A 27 -3.87 -1.15 -7.43
N HIS A 28 -4.63 -0.57 -8.36
CA HIS A 28 -4.09 0.03 -9.57
C HIS A 28 -4.78 1.36 -9.88
N GLY A 29 -4.00 2.38 -10.25
CA GLY A 29 -4.50 3.71 -10.64
C GLY A 29 -5.06 4.59 -9.51
N HIS A 30 -5.36 4.02 -8.34
CA HIS A 30 -5.85 4.78 -7.19
C HIS A 30 -4.74 5.55 -6.49
N ILE A 31 -4.99 6.79 -6.05
CA ILE A 31 -3.94 7.65 -5.43
C ILE A 31 -3.32 7.06 -4.16
N SER A 32 -3.96 6.08 -3.52
CA SER A 32 -3.36 5.34 -2.40
C SER A 32 -2.21 4.42 -2.79
N THR A 33 -2.06 4.11 -4.07
CA THR A 33 -0.92 3.34 -4.58
C THR A 33 0.29 4.22 -4.84
N LEU A 34 0.13 5.55 -4.89
CA LEU A 34 1.24 6.51 -4.90
C LEU A 34 1.82 6.66 -3.48
N HIS A 35 0.95 6.96 -2.51
CA HIS A 35 1.33 7.03 -1.10
C HIS A 35 0.14 6.70 -0.19
N ILE A 36 0.37 5.93 0.87
CA ILE A 36 -0.64 5.63 1.88
C ILE A 36 -0.81 6.84 2.81
N TRP A 37 -2.04 7.35 2.96
CA TRP A 37 -2.36 8.40 3.92
C TRP A 37 -3.48 7.89 4.83
N TRP A 38 -3.24 7.88 6.15
CA TRP A 38 -4.10 7.19 7.12
C TRP A 38 -5.50 7.79 7.22
N ALA A 39 -5.66 9.10 6.94
CA ALA A 39 -6.93 9.80 7.05
C ALA A 39 -7.58 10.10 5.67
N ARG A 40 -7.17 9.42 4.60
CA ARG A 40 -7.68 9.71 3.25
C ARG A 40 -9.18 9.41 3.16
N ARG A 41 -9.96 10.39 2.73
CA ARG A 41 -11.39 10.21 2.42
C ARG A 41 -11.56 9.41 1.12
N PRO A 42 -12.63 8.59 1.02
CA PRO A 42 -12.88 7.86 -0.22
C PRO A 42 -13.10 8.78 -1.42
N LEU A 43 -12.53 8.45 -2.57
CA LEU A 43 -12.69 9.23 -3.80
C LEU A 43 -14.14 9.23 -4.28
N ALA A 44 -14.81 8.07 -4.21
CA ALA A 44 -16.24 7.93 -4.52
C ALA A 44 -17.08 8.95 -3.73
N SER A 45 -16.89 8.99 -2.41
CA SER A 45 -17.61 9.93 -1.54
C SER A 45 -17.22 11.38 -1.79
N SER A 46 -15.94 11.66 -2.05
CA SER A 46 -15.42 13.00 -2.32
C SER A 46 -16.05 13.59 -3.59
N ARG A 47 -16.06 12.80 -4.68
CA ARG A 47 -16.64 13.20 -5.97
C ARG A 47 -18.16 13.39 -5.90
N ALA A 48 -18.87 12.43 -5.31
CA ALA A 48 -20.32 12.47 -5.19
C ALA A 48 -20.78 13.67 -4.34
N THR A 49 -20.13 13.88 -3.19
CA THR A 49 -20.42 15.00 -2.28
C THR A 49 -20.11 16.35 -2.95
N ALA A 50 -18.94 16.48 -3.60
CA ALA A 50 -18.58 17.70 -4.31
C ALA A 50 -19.60 18.03 -5.41
N TYR A 51 -19.95 17.07 -6.26
CA TYR A 51 -20.96 17.30 -7.31
C TYR A 51 -22.33 17.67 -6.72
N ALA A 52 -22.84 16.91 -5.74
CA ALA A 52 -24.14 17.17 -5.11
C ALA A 52 -24.23 18.52 -4.38
N ALA A 53 -23.11 19.03 -3.88
CA ALA A 53 -23.04 20.34 -3.22
C ALA A 53 -23.06 21.52 -4.21
N LEU A 54 -22.65 21.29 -5.47
CA LEU A 54 -22.43 22.37 -6.45
C LEU A 54 -23.57 22.49 -7.48
N ILE A 55 -24.52 21.55 -7.50
CA ILE A 55 -25.72 21.58 -8.35
C ILE A 55 -26.98 21.97 -7.54
N PRO A 56 -28.02 22.52 -8.19
CA PRO A 56 -29.26 22.88 -7.50
C PRO A 56 -30.05 21.65 -7.03
N ALA A 57 -30.96 21.87 -6.08
CA ALA A 57 -31.99 20.91 -5.71
C ALA A 57 -32.87 20.55 -6.93
N PRO A 58 -33.40 19.32 -7.00
CA PRO A 58 -34.31 18.93 -8.06
C PRO A 58 -35.66 19.65 -7.92
N LYS A 59 -36.30 19.97 -9.05
CA LYS A 59 -37.60 20.66 -9.12
C LYS A 59 -38.77 19.69 -8.95
N ASP A 60 -38.60 18.46 -9.41
CA ASP A 60 -39.60 17.41 -9.41
C ASP A 60 -38.96 16.02 -9.17
N THR A 61 -39.82 14.99 -9.04
CA THR A 61 -39.41 13.61 -8.79
C THR A 61 -38.59 13.03 -9.94
N GLU A 62 -38.87 13.40 -11.19
CA GLU A 62 -38.16 12.87 -12.35
C GLU A 62 -36.71 13.40 -12.41
N GLU A 63 -36.53 14.70 -12.16
CA GLU A 63 -35.21 15.32 -12.04
C GLU A 63 -34.46 14.78 -10.82
N TRP A 64 -35.16 14.51 -9.72
CA TRP A 64 -34.59 13.85 -8.54
C TRP A 64 -34.03 12.48 -8.88
N ASP A 65 -34.80 11.62 -9.55
CA ASP A 65 -34.38 10.28 -9.96
C ASP A 65 -33.17 10.32 -10.90
N LYS A 66 -33.23 11.20 -11.92
CA LYS A 66 -32.13 11.39 -12.88
C LYS A 66 -30.83 11.84 -12.21
N ARG A 67 -30.90 12.85 -11.34
CA ARG A 67 -29.71 13.37 -10.63
C ARG A 67 -29.18 12.37 -9.61
N ARG A 68 -30.06 11.70 -8.87
CA ARG A 68 -29.69 10.64 -7.93
C ARG A 68 -28.94 9.52 -8.63
N GLN A 69 -29.48 9.02 -9.75
CA GLN A 69 -28.84 7.96 -10.54
C GLN A 69 -27.49 8.43 -11.11
N PHE A 70 -27.42 9.66 -11.60
CA PHE A 70 -26.15 10.23 -12.07
C PHE A 70 -25.09 10.33 -10.97
N ILE A 71 -25.44 10.73 -9.74
CA ILE A 71 -24.52 10.75 -8.60
C ILE A 71 -24.00 9.34 -8.28
N ILE A 72 -24.88 8.33 -8.32
CA ILE A 72 -24.50 6.93 -8.12
C ILE A 72 -23.49 6.50 -9.17
N ASP A 73 -23.77 6.76 -10.45
CA ASP A 73 -22.88 6.39 -11.54
C ASP A 73 -21.55 7.16 -11.48
N LEU A 74 -21.59 8.44 -11.12
CA LEU A 74 -20.40 9.26 -10.92
C LEU A 74 -19.54 8.73 -9.77
N SER A 75 -20.13 8.13 -8.73
CA SER A 75 -19.38 7.59 -7.57
C SER A 75 -18.59 6.30 -7.86
N LYS A 76 -18.94 5.56 -8.92
CA LYS A 76 -18.26 4.30 -9.28
C LYS A 76 -16.82 4.55 -9.69
N TRP A 77 -15.91 3.67 -9.25
CA TRP A 77 -14.48 3.79 -9.60
C TRP A 77 -14.24 3.68 -11.10
N GLU A 78 -14.95 2.78 -11.78
CA GLU A 78 -14.82 2.53 -13.23
C GLU A 78 -15.14 3.78 -14.05
N ASN A 79 -15.97 4.67 -13.49
CA ASN A 79 -16.39 5.90 -14.13
C ASN A 79 -15.51 7.11 -13.79
N SER A 80 -14.50 6.94 -12.94
CA SER A 80 -13.64 8.05 -12.47
C SER A 80 -12.87 8.78 -13.57
N LEU A 81 -12.64 8.12 -14.70
CA LEU A 81 -11.98 8.68 -15.88
C LEU A 81 -12.90 8.68 -17.13
N ASN A 82 -14.20 8.45 -16.96
CA ASN A 82 -15.13 8.45 -18.09
C ASN A 82 -15.36 9.90 -18.58
N PRO A 83 -14.88 10.27 -19.78
CA PRO A 83 -14.92 11.66 -20.24
C PRO A 83 -16.36 12.16 -20.38
N VAL A 84 -17.32 11.31 -20.77
CA VAL A 84 -18.72 11.71 -20.95
C VAL A 84 -19.35 12.10 -19.62
N LEU A 85 -19.12 11.31 -18.57
CA LEU A 85 -19.67 11.60 -17.24
C LEU A 85 -18.99 12.82 -16.60
N ILE A 86 -17.67 12.94 -16.73
CA ILE A 86 -16.92 14.07 -16.17
C ILE A 86 -17.26 15.38 -16.87
N GLU A 87 -17.36 15.40 -18.20
CA GLU A 87 -17.75 16.61 -18.94
C GLU A 87 -19.20 17.01 -18.68
N LYS A 88 -20.12 16.04 -18.57
CA LYS A 88 -21.48 16.33 -18.11
C LYS A 88 -21.48 16.96 -16.72
N ALA A 89 -20.72 16.39 -15.77
CA ALA A 89 -20.67 16.91 -14.41
C ALA A 89 -20.09 18.34 -14.35
N ARG A 90 -19.04 18.62 -15.14
CA ARG A 90 -18.46 19.96 -15.31
C ARG A 90 -19.48 20.94 -15.87
N LYS A 91 -20.20 20.56 -16.92
CA LYS A 91 -21.24 21.38 -17.55
C LYS A 91 -22.37 21.70 -16.57
N ASP A 92 -22.89 20.69 -15.87
CA ASP A 92 -23.95 20.85 -14.87
C ASP A 92 -23.53 21.85 -13.77
N ILE A 93 -22.28 21.74 -13.27
CA ILE A 93 -21.73 22.67 -12.26
C ILE A 93 -21.56 24.07 -12.85
N LEU A 94 -21.06 24.21 -14.07
CA LEU A 94 -20.83 25.50 -14.71
C LEU A 94 -22.15 26.26 -14.93
N GLU A 95 -23.18 25.57 -15.44
CA GLU A 95 -24.52 26.13 -15.65
C GLU A 95 -25.19 26.51 -14.32
N ALA A 96 -25.03 25.68 -13.29
CA ALA A 96 -25.57 25.94 -11.96
C ALA A 96 -24.94 27.16 -11.25
N ASN A 97 -23.78 27.63 -11.72
CA ASN A 97 -22.99 28.66 -11.04
C ASN A 97 -22.62 29.83 -11.98
N GLY A 98 -23.51 30.14 -12.93
CA GLY A 98 -23.43 31.38 -13.72
C GLY A 98 -22.28 31.38 -14.74
N GLY A 99 -21.88 30.22 -15.25
CA GLY A 99 -20.87 30.12 -16.29
C GLY A 99 -19.43 30.24 -15.80
N LYS A 100 -19.19 30.20 -14.49
CA LYS A 100 -17.85 30.34 -13.89
C LYS A 100 -17.45 29.11 -13.08
N PRO A 101 -16.20 28.61 -13.22
CA PRO A 101 -15.65 27.64 -12.29
C PRO A 101 -15.75 28.14 -10.85
N LEU A 102 -16.14 27.26 -9.92
CA LEU A 102 -16.17 27.59 -8.51
C LEU A 102 -14.81 27.37 -7.86
N ASN A 103 -14.51 28.22 -6.87
CA ASN A 103 -13.35 28.07 -6.01
C ASN A 103 -13.69 27.10 -4.87
N VAL A 104 -12.92 26.02 -4.74
CA VAL A 104 -13.05 25.04 -3.65
C VAL A 104 -11.80 25.11 -2.80
N LEU A 105 -11.97 25.43 -1.51
CA LEU A 105 -10.90 25.40 -0.51
C LEU A 105 -11.09 24.18 0.39
N ASP A 106 -10.08 23.31 0.42
CA ASP A 106 -9.93 22.28 1.45
C ASP A 106 -8.73 22.64 2.34
N PRO A 107 -8.95 23.26 3.51
CA PRO A 107 -7.86 23.71 4.39
C PRO A 107 -7.18 22.57 5.15
N PHE A 108 -7.71 21.34 5.09
CA PHE A 108 -7.22 20.15 5.79
C PHE A 108 -7.17 18.94 4.86
N ALA A 109 -6.58 19.14 3.69
CA ALA A 109 -6.72 18.22 2.57
C ALA A 109 -6.06 16.86 2.77
N GLY A 110 -5.06 16.78 3.66
CA GLY A 110 -4.31 15.55 3.96
C GLY A 110 -3.87 14.82 2.70
N GLY A 111 -4.49 13.67 2.42
CA GLY A 111 -4.16 12.82 1.28
C GLY A 111 -4.72 13.26 -0.07
N GLY A 112 -5.42 14.41 -0.14
CA GLY A 112 -5.80 15.09 -1.39
C GLY A 112 -7.06 14.61 -2.10
N ALA A 113 -7.91 13.81 -1.44
CA ALA A 113 -9.08 13.19 -2.09
C ALA A 113 -10.14 14.21 -2.56
N ILE A 114 -10.59 15.08 -1.65
CA ILE A 114 -11.58 16.13 -1.94
C ILE A 114 -11.06 17.10 -3.02
N PRO A 115 -9.85 17.68 -2.88
CA PRO A 115 -9.38 18.61 -3.88
C PRO A 115 -9.12 17.95 -5.24
N LEU A 116 -8.69 16.69 -5.29
CA LEU A 116 -8.53 15.97 -6.55
C LEU A 116 -9.86 15.83 -7.30
N GLU A 117 -10.91 15.44 -6.59
CA GLU A 117 -12.22 15.25 -7.22
C GLU A 117 -12.88 16.60 -7.56
N ALA A 118 -12.70 17.64 -6.75
CA ALA A 118 -13.13 19.00 -7.10
C ALA A 118 -12.45 19.51 -8.38
N LEU A 119 -11.14 19.34 -8.49
CA LEU A 119 -10.36 19.64 -9.69
C LEU A 119 -10.86 18.84 -10.91
N ARG A 120 -11.14 17.54 -10.71
CA ARG A 120 -11.68 16.69 -11.78
C ARG A 120 -13.05 17.19 -12.27
N LEU A 121 -13.89 17.69 -11.37
CA LEU A 121 -15.19 18.30 -11.66
C LEU A 121 -15.10 19.72 -12.25
N GLY A 122 -13.90 20.23 -12.53
CA GLY A 122 -13.69 21.53 -13.19
C GLY A 122 -13.67 22.72 -12.24
N CYS A 123 -13.56 22.50 -10.93
CA CYS A 123 -13.42 23.57 -9.95
C CYS A 123 -11.98 24.05 -9.86
N GLU A 124 -11.80 25.35 -9.59
CA GLU A 124 -10.52 25.90 -9.19
C GLU A 124 -10.27 25.54 -7.73
N THR A 125 -9.23 24.75 -7.46
CA THR A 125 -9.11 24.06 -6.18
C THR A 125 -7.86 24.48 -5.42
N TYR A 126 -8.04 24.82 -4.14
CA TYR A 126 -7.03 25.23 -3.19
C TYR A 126 -6.97 24.18 -2.07
N ALA A 127 -5.78 23.62 -1.83
CA ALA A 127 -5.56 22.61 -0.80
C ALA A 127 -4.52 23.11 0.22
N GLY A 128 -4.90 23.14 1.49
CA GLY A 128 -4.05 23.52 2.62
C GLY A 128 -3.70 22.33 3.50
N GLU A 129 -2.48 22.34 4.05
CA GLU A 129 -2.00 21.34 5.00
C GLU A 129 -0.74 21.85 5.72
N TYR A 130 -0.59 21.52 7.02
CA TYR A 130 0.59 21.84 7.81
C TYR A 130 1.65 20.73 7.74
N ASN A 131 1.20 19.48 7.60
CA ASN A 131 2.09 18.32 7.57
C ASN A 131 2.91 18.29 6.27
N PRO A 132 4.26 18.37 6.31
CA PRO A 132 5.09 18.46 5.12
C PRO A 132 4.99 17.22 4.21
N VAL A 133 4.72 16.04 4.77
CA VAL A 133 4.50 14.81 3.98
C VAL A 133 3.21 14.94 3.18
N ALA A 134 2.13 15.42 3.79
CA ALA A 134 0.88 15.60 3.07
C ALA A 134 0.95 16.76 2.06
N VAL A 135 1.68 17.84 2.34
CA VAL A 135 1.98 18.89 1.33
C VAL A 135 2.64 18.27 0.10
N LEU A 136 3.63 17.38 0.27
CA LEU A 136 4.26 16.68 -0.85
C LEU A 136 3.27 15.77 -1.59
N ILE A 137 2.43 15.02 -0.88
CA ILE A 137 1.38 14.19 -1.49
C ILE A 137 0.41 15.04 -2.32
N LEU A 138 -0.01 16.20 -1.81
CA LEU A 138 -0.88 17.15 -2.51
C LEU A 138 -0.21 17.66 -3.78
N LYS A 139 1.06 18.05 -3.71
CA LYS A 139 1.84 18.47 -4.90
C LYS A 139 1.90 17.36 -5.96
N CYS A 140 2.23 16.14 -5.55
CA CYS A 140 2.30 14.98 -6.44
C CYS A 140 0.93 14.59 -7.03
N THR A 141 -0.16 14.85 -6.31
CA THR A 141 -1.52 14.46 -6.73
C THR A 141 -2.20 15.53 -7.59
N LEU A 142 -2.01 16.80 -7.24
CA LEU A 142 -2.77 17.92 -7.79
C LEU A 142 -1.94 18.79 -8.73
N GLU A 143 -0.70 19.10 -8.38
CA GLU A 143 0.11 20.13 -9.06
C GLU A 143 1.01 19.53 -10.14
N TYR A 144 1.85 18.57 -9.77
CA TYR A 144 2.89 18.01 -10.63
C TYR A 144 2.34 17.31 -11.88
N PRO A 145 1.27 16.50 -11.82
CA PRO A 145 0.71 15.89 -13.03
C PRO A 145 0.22 16.93 -14.04
N GLN A 146 -0.34 18.05 -13.57
CA GLN A 146 -0.82 19.13 -14.43
C GLN A 146 0.32 19.95 -15.03
N LYS A 147 1.38 20.19 -14.24
CA LYS A 147 2.52 21.04 -14.62
C LYS A 147 3.54 20.30 -15.50
N TYR A 148 3.84 19.04 -15.18
CA TYR A 148 4.92 18.26 -15.78
C TYR A 148 4.43 17.05 -16.58
N GLY A 149 3.16 16.66 -16.46
CA GLY A 149 2.61 15.50 -17.15
C GLY A 149 2.10 15.78 -18.58
N LYS A 150 2.01 17.05 -18.99
CA LYS A 150 1.59 17.42 -20.34
C LYS A 150 2.75 17.22 -21.31
N VAL A 151 2.52 16.49 -22.40
CA VAL A 151 3.45 16.47 -23.54
C VAL A 151 3.49 17.89 -24.07
N LEU A 152 4.67 18.53 -23.98
CA LEU A 152 4.89 19.81 -24.63
C LEU A 152 4.63 19.59 -26.12
N LYS A 153 3.74 20.39 -26.73
CA LYS A 153 3.67 20.44 -28.19
C LYS A 153 5.07 20.80 -28.68
N GLU A 154 5.60 20.02 -29.62
CA GLU A 154 6.92 20.25 -30.22
C GLU A 154 7.07 21.73 -30.56
N ASP A 155 7.95 22.42 -29.83
CA ASP A 155 8.71 23.53 -30.39
C ASP A 155 10.05 23.66 -29.64
N GLU A 156 11.12 23.57 -30.45
CA GLU A 156 12.49 24.04 -30.18
C GLU A 156 13.20 23.57 -28.90
N ARG A 157 13.61 22.29 -28.83
CA ARG A 157 14.89 22.05 -28.14
C ARG A 157 15.72 20.81 -28.44
N TRP A 158 15.27 19.77 -29.12
CA TRP A 158 16.15 18.64 -29.44
C TRP A 158 15.75 17.97 -30.75
N GLU A 159 16.58 18.14 -31.78
CA GLU A 159 16.54 17.37 -33.01
C GLU A 159 16.84 15.89 -32.72
N GLU A 160 16.09 15.04 -33.42
CA GLU A 160 16.31 13.62 -33.69
C GLU A 160 16.58 12.69 -32.50
N LEU A 161 15.50 12.04 -32.04
CA LEU A 161 15.52 10.61 -31.73
C LEU A 161 14.10 10.03 -31.87
N GLU A 162 13.90 9.41 -33.04
CA GLU A 162 12.95 8.35 -33.41
C GLU A 162 11.54 8.36 -32.81
N ARG A 163 10.59 8.57 -33.73
CA ARG A 163 9.16 8.36 -33.59
C ARG A 163 8.83 6.90 -33.28
N GLU A 164 8.46 6.64 -32.02
CA GLU A 164 7.45 5.64 -31.70
C GLU A 164 6.24 6.31 -31.05
N ASN A 165 5.09 6.11 -31.69
CA ASN A 165 3.77 6.66 -31.37
C ASN A 165 3.21 6.12 -30.03
N GLN A 166 3.79 6.56 -28.91
CA GLN A 166 3.13 6.60 -27.62
C GLN A 166 3.33 8.00 -27.05
N SER A 167 2.23 8.68 -26.69
CA SER A 167 2.28 9.93 -25.95
C SER A 167 3.05 9.70 -24.63
N LYS A 168 4.37 9.94 -24.65
CA LYS A 168 5.26 9.76 -23.51
C LYS A 168 5.01 10.90 -22.54
N ASN A 169 4.31 10.63 -21.43
CA ASN A 169 4.12 11.59 -20.35
C ASN A 169 5.50 11.96 -19.74
N PRO A 170 5.97 13.23 -19.83
CA PRO A 170 7.33 13.58 -19.42
C PRO A 170 7.60 13.33 -17.93
N LEU A 171 6.63 13.66 -17.07
CA LEU A 171 6.70 13.35 -15.64
C LEU A 171 6.88 11.84 -15.39
N LEU A 172 6.20 10.98 -16.14
CA LEU A 172 6.36 9.53 -16.00
C LEU A 172 7.78 9.09 -16.37
N GLU A 173 8.35 9.65 -17.44
CA GLU A 173 9.72 9.34 -17.86
C GLU A 173 10.76 9.85 -16.86
N ASP A 174 10.57 11.05 -16.30
CA ASP A 174 11.42 11.57 -15.24
C ASP A 174 11.36 10.70 -13.98
N VAL A 175 10.16 10.30 -13.55
CA VAL A 175 9.99 9.41 -12.38
C VAL A 175 10.68 8.06 -12.62
N LYS A 176 10.55 7.48 -13.83
CA LYS A 176 11.27 6.25 -14.19
C LYS A 176 12.78 6.45 -14.17
N LYS A 177 13.28 7.53 -14.78
CA LYS A 177 14.71 7.85 -14.87
C LYS A 177 15.33 7.99 -13.48
N TRP A 178 14.77 8.84 -12.63
CA TRP A 178 15.29 9.08 -11.29
C TRP A 178 15.10 7.87 -10.38
N GLY A 179 13.97 7.16 -10.49
CA GLY A 179 13.74 5.91 -9.78
C GLY A 179 14.78 4.84 -10.13
N ASN A 180 15.09 4.68 -11.42
CA ASN A 180 16.13 3.75 -11.87
C ASN A 180 17.53 4.19 -11.41
N LEU A 181 17.84 5.49 -11.43
CA LEU A 181 19.11 5.99 -10.92
C LEU A 181 19.31 5.61 -9.44
N VAL A 182 18.30 5.85 -8.60
CA VAL A 182 18.34 5.45 -7.18
C VAL A 182 18.44 3.94 -7.02
N LEU A 183 17.70 3.18 -7.83
CA LEU A 183 17.75 1.72 -7.81
C LEU A 183 19.15 1.17 -8.16
N GLU A 184 19.77 1.68 -9.22
CA GLU A 184 21.10 1.23 -9.64
C GLU A 184 22.17 1.63 -8.64
N GLU A 185 22.08 2.81 -8.04
CA GLU A 185 23.01 3.22 -6.99
C GLU A 185 22.85 2.36 -5.72
N ALA A 186 21.61 2.08 -5.31
CA ALA A 186 21.33 1.15 -4.21
C ALA A 186 21.86 -0.26 -4.52
N LYS A 187 21.69 -0.77 -5.74
CA LYS A 187 22.24 -2.09 -6.13
C LYS A 187 23.76 -2.13 -6.04
N LYS A 188 24.46 -1.08 -6.49
CA LYS A 188 25.93 -1.01 -6.37
C LYS A 188 26.38 -0.99 -4.92
N GLU A 189 25.69 -0.24 -4.08
CA GLU A 189 26.08 -0.04 -2.68
C GLU A 189 25.75 -1.26 -1.80
N ILE A 190 24.51 -1.75 -1.87
CA ILE A 190 23.97 -2.75 -0.94
C ILE A 190 23.55 -4.06 -1.61
N GLY A 191 23.67 -4.20 -2.93
CA GLY A 191 23.23 -5.39 -3.66
C GLY A 191 23.96 -6.67 -3.25
N ARG A 192 25.21 -6.58 -2.79
CA ARG A 192 25.97 -7.73 -2.25
C ARG A 192 25.29 -8.42 -1.06
N PHE A 193 24.41 -7.72 -0.35
CA PHE A 193 23.65 -8.28 0.79
C PHE A 193 22.39 -9.06 0.36
N TYR A 194 22.14 -9.19 -0.94
CA TYR A 194 21.03 -9.94 -1.52
C TYR A 194 21.58 -10.91 -2.58
N PRO A 195 22.42 -11.88 -2.19
CA PRO A 195 23.10 -12.75 -3.14
C PRO A 195 22.11 -13.61 -3.92
N GLU A 196 22.30 -13.67 -5.24
CA GLU A 196 21.49 -14.51 -6.11
C GLU A 196 21.73 -16.00 -5.84
N GLU A 197 20.68 -16.78 -5.96
CA GLU A 197 20.72 -18.24 -5.94
C GLU A 197 21.29 -18.77 -7.26
N LYS A 198 21.76 -20.03 -7.27
CA LYS A 198 22.30 -20.69 -8.46
C LYS A 198 21.31 -20.73 -9.63
N ASP A 199 20.01 -20.70 -9.36
CA ASP A 199 18.94 -20.72 -10.36
C ASP A 199 18.50 -19.32 -10.82
N GLY A 200 19.16 -18.25 -10.35
CA GLY A 200 18.82 -16.86 -10.65
C GLY A 200 17.67 -16.29 -9.80
N SER A 201 17.26 -16.99 -8.74
CA SER A 201 16.33 -16.44 -7.74
C SER A 201 17.04 -15.44 -6.83
N ILE A 202 16.32 -14.39 -6.41
CA ILE A 202 16.86 -13.29 -5.61
C ILE A 202 16.10 -13.23 -4.26
N PRO A 203 16.80 -13.16 -3.11
CA PRO A 203 16.18 -12.86 -1.83
C PRO A 203 15.46 -11.51 -1.85
N VAL A 204 14.16 -11.51 -1.55
CA VAL A 204 13.30 -10.31 -1.47
C VAL A 204 12.67 -10.13 -0.09
N GLY A 205 13.03 -10.98 0.86
CA GLY A 205 12.58 -10.88 2.24
C GLY A 205 13.04 -12.06 3.09
N TYR A 206 13.09 -11.85 4.39
CA TYR A 206 13.48 -12.84 5.38
C TYR A 206 12.39 -12.94 6.44
N ILE A 207 12.09 -14.16 6.88
CA ILE A 207 11.10 -14.43 7.92
C ILE A 207 11.85 -14.75 9.20
N TRP A 208 11.66 -13.88 10.19
CA TRP A 208 12.26 -14.01 11.51
C TRP A 208 11.19 -14.36 12.54
N ALA A 209 11.55 -15.23 13.48
CA ALA A 209 10.78 -15.46 14.69
C ALA A 209 11.53 -14.82 15.86
N ARG A 210 10.81 -14.07 16.71
CA ARG A 210 11.32 -13.82 18.07
C ARG A 210 11.33 -15.14 18.83
N THR A 211 12.30 -15.34 19.70
CA THR A 211 12.43 -16.59 20.45
C THR A 211 12.51 -16.32 21.94
N ILE A 212 12.05 -17.28 22.75
CA ILE A 212 12.22 -17.28 24.21
C ILE A 212 12.72 -18.65 24.66
N PRO A 213 13.48 -18.74 25.77
CA PRO A 213 13.83 -20.02 26.35
C PRO A 213 12.60 -20.66 26.99
N CYS A 214 12.46 -21.98 26.83
CA CYS A 214 11.47 -22.77 27.53
C CYS A 214 11.68 -22.65 29.04
N GLN A 215 10.60 -22.41 29.79
CA GLN A 215 10.66 -22.24 31.25
C GLN A 215 10.62 -23.58 32.00
N ASN A 216 10.47 -24.71 31.32
CA ASN A 216 10.66 -26.02 31.92
C ASN A 216 12.17 -26.29 32.08
N PRO A 217 12.70 -26.40 33.32
CA PRO A 217 14.14 -26.54 33.57
C PRO A 217 14.76 -27.75 32.87
N SER A 218 14.02 -28.85 32.73
CA SER A 218 14.48 -30.07 32.06
C SER A 218 14.54 -29.96 30.53
N CYS A 219 13.94 -28.92 29.94
CA CYS A 219 13.89 -28.72 28.50
C CYS A 219 14.77 -27.56 28.05
N SER A 220 14.54 -26.35 28.57
CA SER A 220 15.26 -25.13 28.21
C SER A 220 15.38 -24.82 26.70
N ALA A 221 14.62 -25.53 25.85
CA ALA A 221 14.69 -25.38 24.40
C ALA A 221 14.26 -23.98 23.96
N GLU A 222 14.83 -23.51 22.86
CA GLU A 222 14.38 -22.28 22.22
C GLU A 222 12.96 -22.47 21.64
N ILE A 223 12.05 -21.56 21.97
CA ILE A 223 10.68 -21.54 21.45
C ILE A 223 10.57 -20.38 20.43
N PRO A 224 10.53 -20.66 19.12
CA PRO A 224 10.21 -19.65 18.11
C PRO A 224 8.76 -19.21 18.27
N LEU A 225 8.53 -17.92 18.49
CA LEU A 225 7.22 -17.31 18.69
C LEU A 225 6.59 -16.96 17.33
N MET A 226 5.75 -17.86 16.82
CA MET A 226 5.05 -17.70 15.56
C MET A 226 3.55 -17.78 15.80
N ARG A 227 2.79 -16.78 15.35
CA ARG A 227 1.32 -16.79 15.44
C ARG A 227 0.68 -17.81 14.49
N GLN A 228 1.34 -18.04 13.36
CA GLN A 228 0.96 -18.99 12.33
C GLN A 228 2.22 -19.46 11.59
N PHE A 229 2.06 -20.52 10.81
CA PHE A 229 3.08 -21.11 9.97
C PHE A 229 2.80 -20.94 8.46
N TRP A 230 1.69 -20.32 8.07
CA TRP A 230 1.41 -20.01 6.67
C TRP A 230 2.44 -19.04 6.08
N LEU A 231 3.11 -19.46 5.00
CA LEU A 231 3.94 -18.61 4.13
C LEU A 231 3.12 -18.02 2.98
N ALA A 232 2.24 -18.83 2.41
CA ALA A 232 1.26 -18.42 1.40
C ALA A 232 -0.04 -19.20 1.60
N LYS A 233 -1.17 -18.49 1.64
CA LYS A 233 -2.52 -19.06 1.73
C LYS A 233 -3.43 -18.41 0.70
N LYS A 234 -3.28 -18.83 -0.55
CA LYS A 234 -4.14 -18.45 -1.69
C LYS A 234 -4.85 -19.70 -2.21
N GLU A 235 -5.94 -19.52 -2.96
CA GLU A 235 -6.69 -20.62 -3.57
C GLU A 235 -5.77 -21.57 -4.37
N ASN A 236 -4.90 -20.99 -5.20
CA ASN A 236 -3.99 -21.73 -6.07
C ASN A 236 -2.57 -21.91 -5.51
N LYS A 237 -2.33 -21.52 -4.24
CA LYS A 237 -1.00 -21.65 -3.63
C LYS A 237 -1.08 -21.73 -2.10
N LYS A 238 -0.75 -22.91 -1.56
CA LYS A 238 -0.71 -23.19 -0.12
C LYS A 238 0.68 -23.68 0.25
N VAL A 239 1.46 -22.83 0.93
CA VAL A 239 2.82 -23.12 1.38
C VAL A 239 2.93 -22.78 2.85
N ALA A 240 3.54 -23.66 3.65
CA ALA A 240 3.69 -23.48 5.09
C ALA A 240 5.08 -23.91 5.59
N LEU A 241 5.47 -23.36 6.74
CA LEU A 241 6.60 -23.80 7.54
C LEU A 241 6.15 -24.91 8.49
N LYS A 242 6.48 -26.17 8.21
CA LYS A 242 6.15 -27.27 9.11
C LYS A 242 7.23 -27.35 10.20
N PRO A 243 6.89 -27.10 11.48
CA PRO A 243 7.84 -27.29 12.56
C PRO A 243 7.98 -28.77 12.89
N PHE A 244 9.19 -29.21 13.18
CA PHE A 244 9.47 -30.54 13.72
C PHE A 244 10.54 -30.46 14.82
N VAL A 245 10.62 -31.47 15.67
CA VAL A 245 11.62 -31.52 16.74
C VAL A 245 12.78 -32.41 16.30
N SER A 246 13.98 -31.86 16.35
CA SER A 246 15.23 -32.58 16.08
C SER A 246 16.28 -32.19 17.11
N ASN A 247 16.92 -33.18 17.74
CA ASN A 247 17.97 -32.96 18.76
C ASN A 247 17.57 -31.96 19.87
N GLY A 248 16.32 -32.03 20.34
CA GLY A 248 15.80 -31.13 21.38
C GLY A 248 15.56 -29.68 20.93
N LYS A 249 15.63 -29.40 19.62
CA LYS A 249 15.38 -28.08 19.04
C LYS A 249 14.18 -28.13 18.09
N VAL A 250 13.52 -26.98 17.94
CA VAL A 250 12.49 -26.81 16.91
C VAL A 250 13.18 -26.44 15.60
N GLU A 251 13.01 -27.29 14.60
CA GLU A 251 13.46 -27.09 13.23
C GLU A 251 12.26 -26.91 12.30
N PHE A 252 12.52 -26.47 11.07
CA PHE A 252 11.47 -26.17 10.10
C PHE A 252 11.77 -26.77 8.74
N GLU A 253 10.72 -27.22 8.06
CA GLU A 253 10.75 -27.56 6.65
C GLU A 253 9.67 -26.77 5.90
N ILE A 254 9.86 -26.57 4.60
CA ILE A 254 8.86 -25.92 3.75
C ILE A 254 8.06 -26.99 3.04
N VAL A 255 6.75 -26.95 3.23
CA VAL A 255 5.81 -27.90 2.62
C VAL A 255 4.78 -27.16 1.79
N GLU A 256 4.45 -27.75 0.64
CA GLU A 256 3.30 -27.38 -0.16
C GLU A 256 2.11 -28.26 0.24
N ASN A 257 0.90 -27.69 0.26
CA ASN A 257 -0.33 -28.38 0.65
C ASN A 257 -0.19 -29.13 2.00
N PRO A 258 0.05 -28.39 3.11
CA PRO A 258 0.38 -28.98 4.39
C PRO A 258 -0.70 -29.95 4.91
N ASP A 259 -0.23 -31.03 5.54
CA ASP A 259 -1.00 -32.08 6.22
C ASP A 259 -1.37 -31.72 7.68
N PHE A 260 -1.00 -30.53 8.14
CA PHE A 260 -1.27 -29.99 9.47
C PHE A 260 -2.01 -28.66 9.36
N ASP A 261 -2.50 -28.12 10.48
CA ASP A 261 -3.11 -26.80 10.53
C ASP A 261 -2.06 -25.69 10.78
N PRO A 262 -1.64 -24.93 9.74
CA PRO A 262 -0.61 -23.90 9.89
C PRO A 262 -1.17 -22.62 10.50
N ALA A 263 -2.48 -22.52 10.79
CA ALA A 263 -3.02 -21.41 11.57
C ALA A 263 -2.71 -21.54 13.07
N LYS A 264 -2.34 -22.74 13.54
CA LYS A 264 -1.96 -23.01 14.93
C LYS A 264 -0.46 -22.81 15.12
N GLY A 265 -0.06 -21.57 15.41
CA GLY A 265 1.31 -21.24 15.78
C GLY A 265 1.70 -21.66 17.21
N THR A 266 2.92 -21.30 17.61
CA THR A 266 3.45 -21.51 18.97
C THR A 266 3.01 -20.44 19.96
N VAL A 267 2.45 -19.31 19.51
CA VAL A 267 2.06 -18.20 20.40
C VAL A 267 0.70 -17.60 20.06
N LYS A 268 -0.12 -17.33 21.08
CA LYS A 268 -1.37 -16.57 20.98
C LYS A 268 -1.54 -15.67 22.20
N GLY A 269 -1.64 -14.35 22.00
CA GLY A 269 -1.82 -13.40 23.10
C GLY A 269 -0.69 -13.44 24.14
N ALA A 270 0.56 -13.60 23.69
CA ALA A 270 1.76 -13.81 24.51
C ALA A 270 1.82 -15.13 25.31
N VAL A 271 0.80 -15.99 25.23
CA VAL A 271 0.90 -17.36 25.75
C VAL A 271 1.62 -18.22 24.72
N ALA A 272 2.77 -18.78 25.09
CA ALA A 272 3.63 -19.56 24.21
C ALA A 272 3.64 -21.03 24.59
N ARG A 273 3.70 -21.92 23.59
CA ARG A 273 3.79 -23.37 23.78
C ARG A 273 5.11 -23.90 23.23
N CYS A 274 5.84 -24.65 24.05
CA CYS A 274 7.04 -25.35 23.63
C CYS A 274 6.68 -26.57 22.78
N LEU A 275 7.19 -26.66 21.55
CA LEU A 275 6.99 -27.84 20.70
C LEU A 275 7.85 -29.05 21.10
N VAL A 276 8.89 -28.83 21.92
CA VAL A 276 9.81 -29.90 22.36
C VAL A 276 9.23 -30.68 23.54
N CYS A 277 8.81 -30.00 24.61
CA CYS A 277 8.29 -30.65 25.82
C CYS A 277 6.79 -30.42 26.08
N GLY A 278 6.12 -29.64 25.24
CA GLY A 278 4.69 -29.35 25.38
C GLY A 278 4.33 -28.32 26.46
N SER A 279 5.28 -27.85 27.27
CA SER A 279 5.02 -26.89 28.34
C SER A 279 4.49 -25.56 27.80
N THR A 280 3.66 -24.89 28.60
CA THR A 280 3.13 -23.57 28.28
C THR A 280 3.83 -22.51 29.12
N VAL A 281 4.22 -21.42 28.48
CA VAL A 281 4.71 -20.20 29.12
C VAL A 281 3.56 -19.19 29.08
N ASP A 282 3.13 -18.72 30.24
CA ASP A 282 2.04 -17.76 30.35
C ASP A 282 2.43 -16.37 29.83
N ALA A 283 1.42 -15.54 29.56
CA ALA A 283 1.61 -14.23 28.96
C ALA A 283 2.44 -13.25 29.83
N ASN A 284 2.37 -13.34 31.15
CA ASN A 284 3.14 -12.45 32.04
C ASN A 284 4.61 -12.86 32.02
N THR A 285 4.89 -14.16 32.11
CA THR A 285 6.26 -14.69 32.00
C THR A 285 6.87 -14.38 30.64
N THR A 286 6.14 -14.57 29.54
CA THR A 286 6.63 -14.18 28.20
C THR A 286 7.02 -12.71 28.15
N ARG A 287 6.15 -11.79 28.63
CA ARG A 287 6.46 -10.34 28.65
C ARG A 287 7.68 -10.03 29.52
N LYS A 288 7.79 -10.67 30.68
CA LYS A 288 8.93 -10.53 31.58
C LYS A 288 10.25 -10.94 30.89
N LEU A 289 10.27 -12.05 30.17
CA LEU A 289 11.46 -12.50 29.42
C LEU A 289 11.92 -11.47 28.37
N PHE A 290 10.99 -10.79 27.70
CA PHE A 290 11.34 -9.69 26.78
C PHE A 290 11.91 -8.48 27.52
N GLN A 291 11.29 -8.07 28.63
CA GLN A 291 11.74 -6.92 29.44
C GLN A 291 13.13 -7.16 30.04
N GLU A 292 13.43 -8.40 30.43
CA GLU A 292 14.73 -8.82 30.97
C GLU A 292 15.80 -9.09 29.89
N GLY A 293 15.49 -8.90 28.60
CA GLY A 293 16.43 -9.15 27.51
C GLY A 293 16.77 -10.63 27.28
N LYS A 294 15.97 -11.57 27.81
CA LYS A 294 16.14 -13.02 27.63
C LYS A 294 15.51 -13.55 26.33
N ALA A 295 14.79 -12.71 25.59
CA ALA A 295 14.28 -13.03 24.28
C ALA A 295 15.36 -12.84 23.20
N SER A 296 15.35 -13.69 22.18
CA SER A 296 16.26 -13.60 21.03
C SER A 296 15.48 -13.53 19.72
N GLN A 297 16.16 -13.77 18.61
CA GLN A 297 15.57 -13.84 17.27
C GLN A 297 16.27 -14.90 16.43
N ARG A 298 15.51 -15.55 15.55
CA ARG A 298 16.00 -16.57 14.63
C ARG A 298 15.44 -16.34 13.24
N MET A 299 16.32 -16.33 12.23
CA MET A 299 15.90 -16.35 10.84
C MET A 299 15.45 -17.77 10.49
N VAL A 300 14.24 -17.89 9.96
CA VAL A 300 13.61 -19.19 9.70
C VAL A 300 13.55 -19.50 8.20
N ALA A 301 13.17 -18.52 7.39
CA ALA A 301 12.98 -18.73 5.95
C ALA A 301 13.37 -17.51 5.14
N VAL A 302 13.75 -17.76 3.89
CA VAL A 302 14.04 -16.76 2.87
C VAL A 302 12.93 -16.77 1.84
N VAL A 303 12.45 -15.58 1.49
CA VAL A 303 11.45 -15.35 0.45
C VAL A 303 12.18 -14.96 -0.82
N LEU A 304 11.98 -15.74 -1.88
CA LEU A 304 12.69 -15.62 -3.13
C LEU A 304 11.77 -15.10 -4.25
N HIS A 305 12.33 -14.30 -5.14
CA HIS A 305 11.71 -13.88 -6.39
C HIS A 305 12.63 -14.22 -7.55
N HIS A 306 12.10 -14.85 -8.59
CA HIS A 306 12.84 -15.10 -9.81
C HIS A 306 12.32 -14.17 -10.92
N PRO A 307 13.18 -13.37 -11.59
CA PRO A 307 12.75 -12.38 -12.59
C PRO A 307 11.89 -12.94 -13.75
N LYS A 308 12.04 -14.23 -14.08
CA LYS A 308 11.33 -14.91 -15.17
C LYS A 308 10.08 -15.66 -14.72
N LYS A 309 9.81 -15.75 -13.41
CA LYS A 309 8.68 -16.53 -12.85
C LYS A 309 7.72 -15.62 -12.09
N LYS A 310 6.42 -15.88 -12.21
CA LYS A 310 5.40 -15.17 -11.43
C LYS A 310 5.35 -15.71 -10.00
N GLY A 311 5.18 -14.80 -9.04
CA GLY A 311 5.03 -15.14 -7.63
C GLY A 311 6.35 -15.22 -6.87
N LYS A 312 6.26 -15.70 -5.63
CA LYS A 312 7.40 -15.86 -4.71
C LYS A 312 7.57 -17.33 -4.36
N THR A 313 8.81 -17.78 -4.22
CA THR A 313 9.18 -19.10 -3.68
C THR A 313 9.83 -18.92 -2.31
N TYR A 314 10.08 -20.04 -1.61
CA TYR A 314 10.57 -20.01 -0.24
C TYR A 314 11.59 -21.12 -0.04
N ARG A 315 12.61 -20.87 0.80
CA ARG A 315 13.53 -21.88 1.31
C ARG A 315 13.83 -21.64 2.79
N ILE A 316 14.35 -22.66 3.48
CA ILE A 316 14.84 -22.50 4.85
C ILE A 316 16.08 -21.58 4.84
N ALA A 317 16.19 -20.75 5.87
CA ALA A 317 17.37 -19.91 6.07
C ALA A 317 18.59 -20.77 6.41
N THR A 318 19.74 -20.37 5.88
CA THR A 318 21.03 -21.04 6.02
C THR A 318 21.99 -20.15 6.81
N GLU A 319 23.12 -20.70 7.27
CA GLU A 319 24.15 -19.91 7.94
C GLU A 319 24.66 -18.77 7.05
N LYS A 320 24.76 -19.01 5.74
CA LYS A 320 25.14 -17.97 4.76
C LYS A 320 24.19 -16.76 4.80
N ASP A 321 22.89 -16.97 5.00
CA ASP A 321 21.94 -15.85 5.10
C ASP A 321 22.16 -15.04 6.38
N LEU A 322 22.55 -15.70 7.47
CA LEU A 322 22.90 -15.05 8.74
C LEU A 322 24.23 -14.30 8.64
N GLU A 323 25.23 -14.85 7.96
CA GLU A 323 26.50 -14.19 7.67
C GLU A 323 26.27 -12.89 6.89
N VAL A 324 25.50 -12.97 5.79
CA VAL A 324 25.15 -11.81 4.98
C VAL A 324 24.39 -10.75 5.79
N TYR A 325 23.47 -11.17 6.66
CA TYR A 325 22.77 -10.26 7.57
C TYR A 325 23.73 -9.54 8.52
N LYS A 326 24.69 -10.25 9.13
CA LYS A 326 25.70 -9.67 10.03
C LYS A 326 26.62 -8.69 9.30
N GLU A 327 27.01 -9.00 8.06
CA GLU A 327 27.78 -8.10 7.22
C GLU A 327 26.99 -6.81 6.89
N ALA A 328 25.69 -6.95 6.59
CA ALA A 328 24.81 -5.81 6.35
C ALA A 328 24.64 -4.93 7.60
N GLU A 329 24.52 -5.54 8.78
CA GLU A 329 24.43 -4.85 10.07
C GLU A 329 25.70 -4.02 10.34
N LYS A 330 26.88 -4.64 10.19
CA LYS A 330 28.17 -3.95 10.32
C LYS A 330 28.30 -2.79 9.33
N TYR A 331 27.93 -3.01 8.07
CA TYR A 331 27.97 -1.96 7.04
C TYR A 331 27.05 -0.79 7.38
N LEU A 332 25.86 -1.05 7.91
CA LEU A 332 24.93 -0.01 8.33
C LEU A 332 25.51 0.85 9.46
N GLU A 333 26.18 0.25 10.44
CA GLU A 333 26.87 0.97 11.51
C GLU A 333 27.98 1.88 10.96
N GLU A 334 28.85 1.33 10.10
CA GLU A 334 29.92 2.09 9.44
C GLU A 334 29.36 3.26 8.61
N LYS A 335 28.26 3.05 7.90
CA LYS A 335 27.63 4.08 7.07
C LYS A 335 27.03 5.19 7.93
N ARG A 336 26.34 4.84 9.02
CA ARG A 336 25.79 5.83 9.97
C ARG A 336 26.88 6.69 10.58
N ALA A 337 27.99 6.08 10.99
CA ALA A 337 29.14 6.80 11.56
C ALA A 337 29.83 7.75 10.58
N LYS A 338 29.70 7.53 9.26
CA LYS A 338 30.23 8.43 8.22
C LYS A 338 29.28 9.58 7.84
N LEU A 339 27.98 9.40 8.07
CA LEU A 339 26.94 10.38 7.72
C LEU A 339 26.58 11.31 8.88
N MET A 340 26.78 10.85 10.11
CA MET A 340 26.83 11.69 11.32
C MET A 340 28.16 12.40 11.39
#